data_AF-A0A5A7N3K4-F1
#
_entry.id   AF-A0A5A7N3K4-F1
#
_cell.length_a   1.000
_cell.length_b   1.000
_cell.length_c   1.000
_cell.angle_alpha   90.00
_cell.angle_beta   90.00
_cell.angle_gamma   90.00
#
_symmetry.space_group_name_H-M   'P 1'
#
loop_
_entity.id
_entity.type
_entity.pdbx_description
1 polymer ?
#
loop_
_entity_poly.entity_id
_entity_poly.type
_entity_poly.pdbx_seq_one_letter_code
_entity_poly.pdbx_strand_id
1 'polypeptide(L)'
;MMKRISVIALLAASMTPQFLALPAQAQQQDAKSMQDWWPERLSLAPLRAHSVESNPYGADFDYAKAFASLDLAAVKADLKALMTDSQPWWPADYGHYGPFFIRMSWHSAGTYRVGDGRGGADGAQQRFEPLNSWPDNVSLIRPGVYYGQSSKNMAGIFPGPI
;
A
#
# COMPACT_ATOMS: atom_id res chain seq x y z
N MET A 1 -24.49 72.20 -29.60
CA MET A 1 -24.59 73.07 -28.40
C MET A 1 -25.19 72.25 -27.26
N MET A 2 -24.38 71.98 -26.23
CA MET A 2 -24.68 71.62 -24.83
C MET A 2 -25.85 70.64 -24.49
N LYS A 3 -25.55 69.55 -23.79
CA LYS A 3 -25.72 69.43 -22.31
C LYS A 3 -25.31 68.04 -21.77
N ARG A 4 -24.59 68.07 -20.65
CA ARG A 4 -24.32 66.96 -19.71
C ARG A 4 -25.55 66.73 -18.83
N ILE A 5 -25.71 65.54 -18.23
CA ILE A 5 -25.85 65.27 -16.77
C ILE A 5 -26.22 63.79 -16.52
N SER A 6 -25.52 63.21 -15.55
CA SER A 6 -25.65 61.85 -15.00
C SER A 6 -26.94 61.61 -14.21
N VAL A 7 -27.41 60.36 -14.19
CA VAL A 7 -28.26 59.83 -13.11
C VAL A 7 -27.64 58.55 -12.57
N ILE A 8 -27.26 58.63 -11.30
CA ILE A 8 -26.89 57.52 -10.42
C ILE A 8 -28.18 56.76 -10.07
N ALA A 9 -28.23 55.45 -10.30
CA ALA A 9 -29.15 54.57 -9.60
C ALA A 9 -28.65 53.11 -9.61
N LEU A 10 -28.37 52.62 -8.40
CA LEU A 10 -28.56 51.25 -7.94
C LEU A 10 -27.80 50.12 -8.65
N LEU A 11 -26.74 49.61 -8.01
CA LEU A 11 -26.79 48.33 -7.28
C LEU A 11 -25.46 48.15 -6.53
N ALA A 12 -25.44 48.49 -5.24
CA ALA A 12 -24.43 47.96 -4.35
C ALA A 12 -24.76 46.48 -4.13
N ALA A 13 -24.13 45.60 -4.89
CA ALA A 13 -24.19 44.17 -4.65
C ALA A 13 -23.55 43.90 -3.28
N SER A 14 -24.40 43.59 -2.30
CA SER A 14 -24.01 43.14 -0.98
C SER A 14 -23.20 41.84 -1.12
N MET A 15 -21.87 41.94 -1.08
CA MET A 15 -21.01 40.76 -0.91
C MET A 15 -21.20 40.26 0.52
N THR A 16 -22.18 39.39 0.71
CA THR A 16 -22.23 38.52 1.88
C THR A 16 -21.11 37.50 1.74
N PRO A 17 -20.20 37.35 2.71
CA PRO A 17 -19.26 36.25 2.71
C PRO A 17 -20.07 34.97 2.86
N GLN A 18 -20.15 34.18 1.79
CA GLN A 18 -20.63 32.81 1.87
C GLN A 18 -19.58 32.02 2.65
N PHE A 19 -19.83 31.81 3.94
CA PHE A 19 -19.16 30.77 4.69
C PHE A 19 -19.54 29.43 4.06
N LEU A 20 -18.62 28.85 3.29
CA LEU A 20 -18.70 27.45 2.91
C LEU A 20 -18.59 26.65 4.21
N ALA A 21 -19.74 26.17 4.72
CA ALA A 21 -19.74 25.10 5.70
C ALA A 21 -19.13 23.88 5.00
N LEU A 22 -17.85 23.62 5.26
CA LEU A 22 -17.28 22.32 4.98
C LEU A 22 -18.16 21.30 5.72
N PRO A 23 -18.61 20.22 5.07
CA PRO A 23 -19.30 19.16 5.81
C PRO A 23 -18.33 18.73 6.91
N ALA A 24 -18.79 18.78 8.17
CA ALA A 24 -18.08 18.17 9.26
C ALA A 24 -17.88 16.70 8.87
N GLN A 25 -16.65 16.32 8.54
CA GLN A 25 -16.29 14.93 8.38
C GLN A 25 -16.50 14.31 9.75
N ALA A 26 -17.61 13.60 9.92
CA ALA A 26 -17.79 12.75 11.08
C ALA A 26 -16.60 11.79 11.10
N GLN A 27 -15.71 11.94 12.09
CA GLN A 27 -14.75 10.89 12.39
C GLN A 27 -15.58 9.64 12.63
N GLN A 28 -15.42 8.67 11.74
CA GLN A 28 -15.99 7.34 11.89
C GLN A 28 -15.40 6.76 13.17
N GLN A 29 -16.10 6.94 14.29
CA GLN A 29 -15.77 6.29 15.54
C GLN A 29 -16.00 4.80 15.29
N ASP A 30 -14.93 4.01 15.39
CA ASP A 30 -15.04 2.56 15.33
C ASP A 30 -16.10 2.11 16.34
N ALA A 31 -17.12 1.42 15.82
CA ALA A 31 -18.16 0.88 16.66
C ALA A 31 -17.52 -0.09 17.67
N LYS A 32 -17.82 0.09 18.96
CA LYS A 32 -17.30 -0.79 20.01
C LYS A 32 -17.60 -2.25 19.66
N SER A 33 -16.56 -3.03 19.51
CA SER A 33 -16.62 -4.46 19.27
C SER A 33 -17.02 -5.20 20.54
N MET A 34 -17.41 -6.46 20.39
CA MET A 34 -17.67 -7.36 21.52
C MET A 34 -16.44 -7.51 22.44
N GLN A 35 -15.22 -7.39 21.88
CA GLN A 35 -13.98 -7.49 22.63
C GLN A 35 -13.71 -6.25 23.50
N ASP A 36 -14.22 -5.08 23.11
CA ASP A 36 -14.06 -3.84 23.89
C ASP A 36 -14.89 -3.88 25.19
N TRP A 37 -16.00 -4.63 25.20
CA TRP A 37 -16.86 -4.81 26.37
C TRP A 37 -16.41 -5.98 27.25
N TRP A 38 -15.89 -7.06 26.65
CA TRP A 38 -15.41 -8.24 27.36
C TRP A 38 -13.98 -8.61 26.91
N PRO A 39 -12.95 -7.90 27.40
CA PRO A 39 -11.57 -8.07 26.92
C PRO A 39 -11.00 -9.48 27.19
N GLU A 40 -11.41 -10.11 28.29
CA GLU A 40 -10.95 -11.45 28.68
C GLU A 40 -11.64 -12.60 27.92
N ARG A 41 -12.60 -12.29 27.04
CA ARG A 41 -13.27 -13.32 26.25
C ARG A 41 -12.29 -13.92 25.24
N LEU A 42 -12.31 -15.25 25.09
CA LEU A 42 -11.53 -15.93 24.06
C LEU A 42 -11.92 -15.46 22.66
N SER A 43 -10.95 -14.95 21.90
CA SER A 43 -11.13 -14.58 20.49
C SER A 43 -10.94 -15.78 19.57
N LEU A 44 -11.91 -16.01 18.69
CA LEU A 44 -11.85 -17.04 17.63
C LEU A 44 -11.43 -16.46 16.28
N ALA A 45 -11.12 -15.16 16.20
CA ALA A 45 -10.74 -14.51 14.96
C ALA A 45 -9.53 -15.18 14.26
N PRO A 46 -8.46 -15.62 14.97
CA PRO A 46 -7.31 -16.25 14.33
C PRO A 46 -7.64 -17.53 13.55
N LEU A 47 -8.70 -18.25 13.93
CA LEU A 47 -9.11 -19.50 13.26
C LEU A 47 -9.78 -19.25 11.91
N ARG A 48 -10.14 -18.01 11.60
CA ARG A 48 -10.76 -17.60 10.33
C ARG A 48 -9.85 -16.71 9.49
N ALA A 49 -8.61 -16.49 9.94
CA ALA A 49 -7.63 -15.76 9.15
C ALA A 49 -7.35 -16.52 7.84
N HIS A 50 -7.10 -15.77 6.76
CA HIS A 50 -6.78 -16.31 5.44
C HIS A 50 -7.85 -17.24 4.84
N SER A 51 -9.13 -16.94 5.09
CA SER A 51 -10.23 -17.69 4.49
C SER A 51 -10.24 -17.57 2.96
N VAL A 52 -10.83 -18.56 2.28
CA VAL A 52 -10.87 -18.63 0.80
C VAL A 52 -11.60 -17.45 0.19
N GLU A 53 -12.56 -16.86 0.91
CA GLU A 53 -13.33 -15.68 0.48
C GLU A 53 -12.44 -14.43 0.39
N SER A 54 -11.35 -14.38 1.15
CA SER A 54 -10.37 -13.29 1.11
C SER A 54 -9.30 -13.49 0.02
N ASN A 55 -9.28 -14.63 -0.67
CA ASN A 55 -8.27 -14.95 -1.68
C ASN A 55 -8.73 -14.48 -3.08
N PRO A 56 -8.04 -13.49 -3.71
CA PRO A 56 -8.44 -12.99 -5.03
C PRO A 56 -8.18 -13.99 -6.18
N TYR A 57 -7.40 -15.05 -5.96
CA TYR A 57 -7.06 -16.03 -7.00
C TYR A 57 -8.09 -17.14 -7.20
N GLY A 58 -9.09 -17.23 -6.30
CA GLY A 58 -10.08 -18.30 -6.30
C GLY A 58 -9.57 -19.60 -5.67
N ALA A 59 -10.49 -20.56 -5.49
CA ALA A 59 -10.24 -21.81 -4.77
C ALA A 59 -9.34 -22.79 -5.54
N ASP A 60 -9.33 -22.72 -6.87
CA ASP A 60 -8.65 -23.69 -7.74
C ASP A 60 -7.23 -23.27 -8.13
N PHE A 61 -6.72 -22.14 -7.61
CA PHE A 61 -5.40 -21.64 -7.97
C PHE A 61 -4.28 -22.42 -7.27
N ASP A 62 -3.37 -22.99 -8.07
CA ASP A 62 -2.19 -23.72 -7.60
C ASP A 62 -0.92 -22.89 -7.83
N TYR A 63 -0.42 -22.28 -6.75
CA TYR A 63 0.81 -21.48 -6.77
C TYR A 63 2.04 -22.32 -7.13
N ALA A 64 2.14 -23.57 -6.66
CA ALA A 64 3.30 -24.41 -6.93
C ALA A 64 3.41 -24.75 -8.42
N LYS A 65 2.27 -25.09 -9.04
CA LYS A 65 2.19 -25.32 -10.49
C LYS A 65 2.49 -24.05 -11.29
N ALA A 66 1.93 -22.91 -10.88
CA ALA A 66 2.20 -21.63 -11.54
C ALA A 66 3.69 -21.26 -11.45
N PHE A 67 4.29 -21.37 -10.27
CA PHE A 67 5.71 -21.08 -10.05
C PHE A 67 6.64 -22.03 -10.83
N ALA A 68 6.30 -23.32 -10.93
CA ALA A 68 7.07 -24.28 -11.71
C ALA A 68 7.11 -23.96 -13.21
N SER A 69 6.10 -23.24 -13.72
CA SER A 69 6.03 -22.80 -15.12
C SER A 69 6.77 -21.49 -15.41
N LEU A 70 7.29 -20.82 -14.38
CA LEU A 70 7.91 -19.51 -14.48
C LEU A 70 9.30 -19.57 -15.13
N ASP A 71 9.58 -18.66 -16.06
CA ASP A 71 10.93 -18.46 -16.57
C ASP A 71 11.79 -17.71 -15.54
N LEU A 72 12.49 -18.49 -14.71
CA LEU A 72 13.38 -17.96 -13.67
C LEU A 72 14.59 -17.22 -14.26
N ALA A 73 15.01 -17.51 -15.49
CA ALA A 73 16.14 -16.82 -16.12
C ALA A 73 15.73 -15.41 -16.51
N ALA A 74 14.55 -15.27 -17.14
CA ALA A 74 13.96 -13.98 -17.48
C ALA A 74 13.69 -13.14 -16.21
N VAL A 75 13.09 -13.73 -15.19
CA VAL A 75 12.85 -13.06 -13.89
C VAL A 75 14.14 -12.51 -13.27
N LYS A 76 15.21 -13.31 -13.24
CA LYS A 76 16.52 -12.85 -12.72
C LYS A 76 17.13 -11.75 -13.58
N ALA A 77 16.95 -11.79 -14.89
CA ALA A 77 17.41 -10.74 -15.79
C ALA A 77 16.66 -9.42 -15.55
N ASP A 78 15.34 -9.50 -15.40
CA ASP A 78 14.48 -8.35 -15.12
C ASP A 78 14.85 -7.70 -13.76
N LEU A 79 15.09 -8.51 -12.73
CA LEU A 79 15.53 -8.01 -11.42
C LEU A 79 16.90 -7.31 -11.48
N LYS A 80 17.84 -7.84 -12.26
CA LYS A 80 19.15 -7.20 -12.46
C LYS A 80 19.03 -5.87 -13.19
N ALA A 81 18.18 -5.79 -14.21
CA ALA A 81 17.92 -4.54 -14.91
C ALA A 81 17.29 -3.51 -13.97
N LEU A 82 16.29 -3.92 -13.19
CA LEU A 82 15.59 -3.08 -12.22
C LEU A 82 16.55 -2.47 -11.18
N MET A 83 17.58 -3.21 -10.74
CA MET A 83 18.55 -2.69 -9.77
C MET A 83 19.23 -1.40 -10.22
N THR A 84 19.35 -1.14 -11.52
CA THR A 84 19.97 0.07 -12.09
C THR A 84 18.97 1.02 -12.77
N ASP A 85 17.69 0.65 -12.85
CA ASP A 85 16.64 1.45 -13.48
C ASP A 85 16.01 2.42 -12.46
N SER A 86 16.73 3.52 -12.20
CA SER A 86 16.34 4.50 -11.17
C SER A 86 15.03 5.22 -11.52
N GLN A 87 14.08 5.20 -10.58
CA GLN A 87 12.76 5.81 -10.74
C GLN A 87 12.74 7.27 -10.24
N PRO A 88 12.08 8.22 -10.94
CA PRO A 88 12.07 9.64 -10.56
C PRO A 88 11.49 9.92 -9.17
N TRP A 89 10.47 9.16 -8.76
CA TRP A 89 9.80 9.33 -7.47
C TRP A 89 10.58 8.71 -6.31
N TRP A 90 11.55 7.82 -6.57
CA TRP A 90 12.42 7.23 -5.55
C TRP A 90 13.80 6.93 -6.16
N PRO A 91 14.67 7.93 -6.28
CA PRO A 91 15.96 7.75 -6.95
C PRO A 91 16.81 6.67 -6.28
N ALA A 92 17.54 5.91 -7.09
CA ALA A 92 18.46 4.91 -6.56
C ALA A 92 19.71 5.58 -6.00
N ASP A 93 20.07 5.22 -4.77
CA ASP A 93 21.32 5.66 -4.16
C ASP A 93 22.49 5.15 -5.01
N TYR A 94 23.40 6.05 -5.40
CA TYR A 94 24.53 5.74 -6.29
C TYR A 94 24.11 5.13 -7.64
N GLY A 95 22.85 5.33 -8.06
CA GLY A 95 22.31 4.72 -9.28
C GLY A 95 22.04 3.22 -9.16
N HIS A 96 21.99 2.65 -7.95
CA HIS A 96 21.80 1.20 -7.76
C HIS A 96 20.98 0.83 -6.51
N TYR A 97 19.84 0.14 -6.68
CA TYR A 97 18.95 -0.30 -5.58
C TYR A 97 19.43 -1.51 -4.78
N GLY A 98 20.57 -2.09 -5.13
CA GLY A 98 21.11 -3.29 -4.47
C GLY A 98 21.14 -3.23 -2.94
N PRO A 99 21.75 -2.22 -2.31
CA PRO A 99 21.74 -2.09 -0.85
C PRO A 99 20.31 -2.02 -0.26
N PHE A 100 19.40 -1.33 -0.96
CA PHE A 100 18.00 -1.24 -0.56
C PHE A 100 17.29 -2.61 -0.60
N PHE A 101 17.44 -3.39 -1.68
CA PHE A 101 16.84 -4.72 -1.79
C PHE A 101 17.42 -5.74 -0.80
N ILE A 102 18.71 -5.62 -0.47
CA ILE A 102 19.34 -6.43 0.58
C ILE A 102 18.68 -6.14 1.92
N ARG A 103 18.55 -4.86 2.30
CA ARG A 103 17.88 -4.47 3.55
C ARG A 103 16.45 -4.95 3.56
N MET A 104 15.69 -4.77 2.48
CA MET A 104 14.30 -5.24 2.44
C MET A 104 14.19 -6.76 2.67
N SER A 105 15.01 -7.55 1.98
CA SER A 105 15.02 -9.00 2.11
C SER A 105 15.39 -9.45 3.52
N TRP A 106 16.39 -8.77 4.12
CA TRP A 106 16.78 -8.97 5.52
C TRP A 106 15.62 -8.69 6.48
N HIS A 107 14.97 -7.54 6.37
CA HIS A 107 13.84 -7.17 7.26
C HIS A 107 12.63 -8.10 7.09
N SER A 108 12.39 -8.60 5.87
CA SER A 108 11.34 -9.59 5.61
C SER A 108 11.59 -10.87 6.41
N ALA A 109 12.79 -11.43 6.30
CA ALA A 109 13.17 -12.67 6.98
C ALA A 109 13.41 -12.49 8.49
N GLY A 110 13.88 -11.31 8.92
CA GLY A 110 14.33 -11.01 10.28
C GLY A 110 13.24 -11.00 11.35
N THR A 111 11.97 -11.12 10.97
CA THR A 111 10.84 -11.25 11.93
C THR A 111 10.69 -12.66 12.50
N TYR A 112 11.41 -13.65 11.96
CA TYR A 112 11.32 -15.05 12.38
C TYR A 112 11.78 -15.26 13.83
N ARG A 113 11.02 -16.10 14.56
CA ARG A 113 11.34 -16.51 15.93
C ARG A 113 11.30 -18.03 16.07
N VAL A 114 12.36 -18.60 16.65
CA VAL A 114 12.49 -20.06 16.85
C VAL A 114 11.46 -20.62 17.85
N GLY A 115 11.02 -19.83 18.82
CA GLY A 115 10.18 -20.32 19.92
C GLY A 115 8.77 -20.78 19.51
N ASP A 116 8.18 -20.16 18.49
CA ASP A 116 6.84 -20.50 18.00
C ASP A 116 6.78 -20.64 16.47
N GLY A 117 7.91 -20.50 15.78
CA GLY A 117 8.03 -20.60 14.33
C GLY A 117 7.32 -19.48 13.57
N ARG A 118 6.88 -18.41 14.23
CA ARG A 118 6.17 -17.30 13.58
C ARG A 118 7.14 -16.27 13.00
N GLY A 119 6.63 -15.49 12.05
CA GLY A 119 7.43 -14.50 11.31
C GLY A 119 8.16 -15.11 10.13
N GLY A 120 9.14 -14.39 9.59
CA GLY A 120 9.88 -14.77 8.39
C GLY A 120 9.27 -14.21 7.09
N ALA A 121 9.89 -14.58 5.97
CA ALA A 121 9.55 -14.03 4.66
C ALA A 121 8.43 -14.81 3.92
N ASP A 122 8.13 -16.04 4.34
CA ASP A 122 7.27 -16.97 3.58
C ASP A 122 5.84 -16.47 3.38
N GLY A 123 5.29 -15.74 4.36
CA GLY A 123 3.96 -15.15 4.27
C GLY A 123 3.93 -13.76 3.61
N ALA A 124 5.08 -13.21 3.24
CA ALA A 124 5.25 -11.84 2.73
C ALA A 124 4.51 -10.77 3.56
N GLN A 125 4.40 -10.97 4.88
CA GLN A 125 3.58 -10.11 5.76
C GLN A 125 4.11 -8.67 5.87
N GLN A 126 5.36 -8.43 5.45
CA GLN A 126 5.95 -7.09 5.41
C GLN A 126 5.09 -6.08 4.63
N ARG A 127 4.28 -6.53 3.65
CA ARG A 127 3.38 -5.68 2.86
C ARG A 127 2.07 -5.30 3.57
N PHE A 128 1.80 -5.85 4.75
CA PHE A 128 0.59 -5.62 5.52
C PHE A 128 0.91 -5.05 6.90
N GLU A 129 -0.11 -4.51 7.55
CA GLU A 129 -0.03 -4.14 8.97
C GLU A 129 0.23 -5.38 9.85
N PRO A 130 0.97 -5.23 10.97
CA PRO A 130 1.62 -4.00 11.41
C PRO A 130 3.01 -3.77 10.77
N LEU A 131 3.55 -4.76 10.06
CA LEU A 131 4.96 -4.78 9.65
C LEU A 131 5.29 -3.68 8.64
N ASN A 132 4.36 -3.35 7.74
CA ASN A 132 4.55 -2.28 6.75
C ASN A 132 4.78 -0.89 7.39
N SER A 133 4.32 -0.69 8.62
CA SER A 133 4.34 0.58 9.36
C SER A 133 5.27 0.58 10.57
N TRP A 134 6.01 -0.50 10.79
CA TRP A 134 7.03 -0.53 11.84
C TRP A 134 8.13 0.51 11.60
N PRO A 135 8.60 1.23 12.64
CA PRO A 135 9.66 2.23 12.50
C PRO A 135 10.93 1.70 11.81
N ASP A 136 11.26 0.43 12.03
CA ASP A 136 12.44 -0.20 11.43
C ASP A 136 12.24 -0.55 9.94
N ASN A 137 10.99 -0.65 9.49
CA ASN A 137 10.61 -0.92 8.10
C ASN A 137 10.33 0.36 7.29
N VAL A 138 10.63 1.53 7.86
CA VAL A 138 10.48 2.81 7.17
C VAL A 138 11.20 2.78 5.82
N SER A 139 10.47 3.26 4.81
CA SER A 139 10.87 3.34 3.40
C SER A 139 11.02 2.01 2.66
N LEU A 140 10.86 0.85 3.31
CA LEU A 140 10.90 -0.46 2.63
C LEU A 140 9.62 -0.74 1.85
N ILE A 141 8.51 -0.11 2.25
CA ILE A 141 7.20 -0.19 1.59
C ILE A 141 7.01 1.07 0.76
N ARG A 142 7.42 1.02 -0.50
CA ARG A 142 7.24 2.11 -1.46
C ARG A 142 6.53 1.57 -2.70
N PRO A 143 5.28 2.02 -2.95
CA PRO A 143 4.64 1.79 -4.24
C PRO A 143 5.53 2.35 -5.36
N GLY A 144 5.81 1.55 -6.39
CA GLY A 144 6.50 2.01 -7.60
C GLY A 144 7.91 1.49 -7.83
N VAL A 145 8.70 1.09 -6.81
CA VAL A 145 10.00 0.41 -7.09
C VAL A 145 9.75 -0.99 -7.67
N TYR A 146 8.72 -1.68 -7.19
CA TYR A 146 8.28 -2.98 -7.71
C TYR A 146 7.15 -2.88 -8.74
N TYR A 147 6.26 -1.89 -8.58
CA TYR A 147 4.99 -1.83 -9.30
C TYR A 147 5.09 -1.20 -10.70
N GLY A 148 6.13 -0.39 -10.97
CA GLY A 148 6.35 0.18 -12.30
C GLY A 148 6.88 -0.82 -13.33
N GLN A 149 7.51 -1.89 -12.83
CA GLN A 149 8.20 -2.90 -13.64
C GLN A 149 7.70 -4.30 -13.27
N SER A 150 6.38 -4.52 -13.24
CA SER A 150 5.89 -5.90 -13.38
C SER A 150 6.34 -6.36 -14.76
N SER A 151 7.47 -7.07 -14.83
CA SER A 151 7.92 -7.61 -16.09
C SER A 151 6.81 -8.49 -16.63
N LYS A 152 6.66 -8.56 -17.95
CA LYS A 152 5.67 -9.43 -18.61
C LYS A 152 5.75 -10.88 -18.11
N ASN A 153 6.89 -11.26 -17.53
CA ASN A 153 7.21 -12.59 -17.03
C ASN A 153 6.75 -12.83 -15.58
N MET A 154 6.34 -11.78 -14.86
CA MET A 154 5.87 -11.86 -13.46
C MET A 154 4.35 -11.70 -13.32
N ALA A 155 3.64 -11.45 -14.43
CA ALA A 155 2.21 -11.25 -14.46
C ALA A 155 1.46 -12.51 -14.01
N GLY A 156 0.59 -12.39 -13.00
CA GLY A 156 -0.31 -13.45 -12.54
C GLY A 156 0.17 -14.31 -11.37
N ILE A 157 1.44 -14.20 -10.94
CA ILE A 157 1.98 -14.95 -9.80
C ILE A 157 2.03 -14.09 -8.53
N PHE A 158 2.32 -12.80 -8.67
CA PHE A 158 2.36 -11.87 -7.55
C PHE A 158 1.02 -11.15 -7.39
N PRO A 159 0.56 -10.91 -6.16
CA PRO A 159 -0.65 -10.11 -5.93
C PRO A 159 -0.45 -8.73 -6.53
N GLY A 160 -1.48 -8.23 -7.20
CA GLY A 160 -1.53 -6.85 -7.67
C GLY A 160 -1.35 -5.86 -6.51
N PRO A 161 -1.19 -4.56 -6.82
CA PRO A 161 -1.12 -3.52 -5.79
C PRO A 161 -2.34 -3.62 -4.86
N ILE A 162 -2.07 -3.49 -3.57
CA ILE A 162 -3.06 -3.25 -2.52
C ILE A 162 -3.42 -1.77 -2.49
#